data_AF-A0ABD1USD6-F1
#
_entry.id   AF-A0ABD1USD6-F1
#
_cell.length_a   1.000
_cell.length_b   1.000
_cell.length_c   1.000
_cell.angle_alpha   90.00
_cell.angle_beta   90.00
_cell.angle_gamma   90.00
#
_symmetry.space_group_name_H-M   'P 1'
#
loop_
_entity.id
_entity.type
_entity.pdbx_description
1 polymer ?
#
loop_
_entity_poly.entity_id
_entity_poly.type
_entity_poly.pdbx_seq_one_letter_code
_entity_poly.pdbx_strand_id
1 'polypeptide(L)'
;MGVLDKISVYFESPWSWRDRKKLKKLKKKSLQTVEIRVKMDCEGCARRVRKSVEDMKGVTQVQVEPKLQKLTVIGHVDPDKVLHRVRHRTHKVVEMWPFVPYDTVPHPYAPGVYDKKAPLGYVRNIYDNPQVSSLARASSAEVRYTTAFSDDNPNACLVM
;
A
#
# COMPACT_ATOMS: atom_id res chain seq x y z
N MET A 1 -34.44 27.04 -54.17
CA MET A 1 -34.06 27.74 -52.92
C MET A 1 -34.71 27.00 -51.76
N GLY A 2 -34.00 26.05 -51.15
CA GLY A 2 -34.51 25.19 -50.09
C GLY A 2 -34.15 25.74 -48.71
N VAL A 3 -35.12 25.79 -47.80
CA VAL A 3 -35.06 26.41 -46.46
C VAL A 3 -34.70 25.37 -45.39
N LEU A 4 -33.83 24.40 -45.71
CA LEU A 4 -33.53 23.27 -44.81
C LEU A 4 -32.06 23.15 -44.36
N ASP A 5 -31.21 24.10 -44.72
CA ASP A 5 -29.78 24.10 -44.31
C ASP A 5 -29.49 24.92 -43.03
N LYS A 6 -30.51 25.33 -42.26
CA LYS A 6 -30.34 26.24 -41.10
C LYS A 6 -30.63 25.66 -39.72
N ILE A 7 -30.56 24.33 -39.54
CA ILE A 7 -30.80 23.70 -38.21
C ILE A 7 -29.55 23.04 -37.61
N SER A 8 -28.41 22.96 -38.32
CA SER A 8 -27.25 22.22 -37.82
C SER A 8 -26.34 22.97 -36.84
N VAL A 9 -26.59 24.26 -36.53
CA VAL A 9 -25.63 25.10 -35.76
C VAL A 9 -26.05 25.33 -34.30
N TYR A 10 -27.20 24.84 -33.84
CA TYR A 10 -27.71 25.12 -32.49
C TYR A 10 -27.59 23.97 -31.47
N PHE A 11 -26.68 23.03 -31.70
CA PHE A 11 -26.41 21.99 -30.71
C PHE A 11 -24.91 21.76 -30.50
N GLU A 12 -24.14 22.84 -30.29
CA GLU A 12 -22.86 22.75 -29.59
C GLU A 12 -23.11 22.40 -28.12
N SER A 13 -23.34 21.12 -27.86
CA SER A 13 -23.60 20.60 -26.52
C SER A 13 -22.34 20.70 -25.65
N PRO A 14 -22.46 21.02 -24.35
CA PRO A 14 -21.35 21.13 -23.39
C PRO A 14 -20.68 19.78 -23.03
N TRP A 15 -20.87 18.74 -23.84
CA TRP A 15 -20.38 17.39 -23.63
C TRP A 15 -18.96 17.17 -24.17
N SER A 16 -18.56 17.88 -25.22
CA SER A 16 -17.25 17.71 -25.89
C SER A 16 -16.04 17.98 -24.98
N TRP A 17 -16.14 18.93 -24.05
CA TRP A 17 -15.05 19.26 -23.12
C TRP A 17 -14.85 18.22 -22.01
N ARG A 18 -15.91 17.49 -21.62
CA ARG A 18 -15.85 16.45 -20.57
C ARG A 18 -15.11 15.20 -21.07
N ASP A 19 -15.30 14.86 -22.33
CA ASP A 19 -14.69 13.66 -22.93
C ASP A 19 -13.21 13.85 -23.27
N ARG A 20 -12.79 15.07 -23.68
CA ARG A 20 -11.35 15.37 -23.84
C ARG A 20 -10.56 15.25 -22.52
N LYS A 21 -11.14 15.63 -21.38
CA LYS A 21 -10.50 15.46 -20.06
C LYS A 21 -10.41 13.99 -19.64
N LYS A 22 -11.43 13.18 -19.94
CA LYS A 22 -11.46 11.73 -19.68
C LYS A 22 -10.38 10.98 -20.47
N LEU A 23 -10.23 11.30 -21.76
CA LEU A 23 -9.21 10.68 -22.62
C LEU A 23 -7.79 11.04 -22.19
N LYS A 24 -7.55 12.30 -21.79
CA LYS A 24 -6.25 12.75 -21.24
C LYS A 24 -5.92 12.06 -19.90
N LYS A 25 -6.92 11.69 -19.10
CA LYS A 25 -6.73 10.99 -17.81
C LYS A 25 -6.43 9.50 -17.98
N LEU A 26 -6.96 8.87 -19.03
CA LEU A 26 -6.62 7.48 -19.41
C LEU A 26 -5.18 7.36 -19.94
N LYS A 27 -4.69 8.36 -20.68
CA LYS A 27 -3.31 8.42 -21.20
C LYS A 27 -2.18 8.50 -20.15
N LYS A 28 -2.50 8.61 -18.86
CA LYS A 28 -1.50 8.88 -17.79
C LYS A 28 -1.24 7.74 -16.81
N LYS A 29 -1.93 6.60 -16.92
CA LYS A 29 -1.72 5.51 -15.97
C LYS A 29 -0.56 4.65 -16.43
N SER A 30 0.49 4.56 -15.62
CA SER A 30 1.59 3.61 -15.85
C SER A 30 1.08 2.17 -15.71
N LEU A 31 1.75 1.23 -16.35
CA LEU A 31 1.57 -0.19 -16.04
C LEU A 31 1.98 -0.40 -14.58
N GLN A 32 1.09 -0.97 -13.78
CA GLN A 32 1.32 -1.27 -12.37
C GLN A 32 1.05 -2.76 -12.11
N THR A 33 1.86 -3.32 -11.23
CA THR A 33 1.64 -4.64 -10.64
C THR A 33 1.17 -4.41 -9.22
N VAL A 34 -0.07 -4.78 -8.93
CA VAL A 34 -0.70 -4.62 -7.62
C VAL A 34 -0.90 -5.99 -7.01
N GLU A 35 -0.29 -6.21 -5.84
CA GLU A 35 -0.39 -7.46 -5.09
C GLU A 35 -1.27 -7.25 -3.87
N ILE A 36 -2.24 -8.14 -3.69
CA ILE A 36 -3.29 -7.98 -2.69
C ILE A 36 -3.49 -9.28 -1.94
N ARG A 37 -3.66 -9.19 -0.63
CA ARG A 37 -4.04 -10.30 0.24
C ARG A 37 -5.56 -10.39 0.34
N VAL A 38 -6.13 -11.55 0.05
CA VAL A 38 -7.58 -11.82 0.16
C VAL A 38 -7.80 -13.20 0.75
N LYS A 39 -8.59 -13.29 1.84
CA LYS A 39 -8.98 -14.58 2.42
C LYS A 39 -9.76 -15.43 1.41
N MET A 40 -9.24 -16.60 1.07
CA MET A 40 -9.85 -17.53 0.11
C MET A 40 -9.92 -18.91 0.74
N ASP A 41 -11.13 -19.42 0.94
CA ASP A 41 -11.38 -20.68 1.67
C ASP A 41 -11.81 -21.81 0.72
N CYS A 42 -12.34 -21.47 -0.46
CA CYS A 42 -12.81 -22.42 -1.46
C CYS A 42 -12.53 -21.93 -2.89
N GLU A 43 -12.58 -22.85 -3.86
CA GLU A 43 -12.42 -22.50 -5.28
C GLU A 43 -13.45 -21.48 -5.78
N GLY A 44 -14.68 -21.54 -5.24
CA GLY A 44 -15.73 -20.57 -5.54
C GLY A 44 -15.35 -19.14 -5.17
N CYS A 45 -14.65 -18.96 -4.04
CA CYS A 45 -14.13 -17.65 -3.64
C CYS A 45 -13.05 -17.16 -4.62
N ALA A 46 -12.12 -18.02 -5.00
CA ALA A 46 -11.07 -17.68 -5.97
C ALA A 46 -11.67 -17.25 -7.32
N ARG A 47 -12.70 -17.98 -7.81
CA ARG A 47 -13.41 -17.63 -9.04
C ARG A 47 -14.13 -16.28 -8.95
N ARG A 48 -14.80 -15.99 -7.82
CA ARG A 48 -15.48 -14.69 -7.58
C ARG A 48 -14.50 -13.53 -7.55
N VAL A 49 -13.38 -13.70 -6.84
CA VAL A 49 -12.31 -12.72 -6.75
C VAL A 49 -11.73 -12.44 -8.14
N ARG A 50 -11.35 -13.49 -8.88
CA ARG A 50 -10.81 -13.37 -10.25
C ARG A 50 -11.77 -12.60 -11.16
N LYS A 51 -13.04 -12.99 -11.20
CA LYS A 51 -14.07 -12.32 -12.02
C LYS A 51 -14.25 -10.84 -11.66
N SER A 52 -14.18 -10.50 -10.37
CA SER A 52 -14.33 -9.12 -9.91
C SER A 52 -13.27 -8.15 -10.45
N VAL A 53 -12.07 -8.67 -10.69
CA VAL A 53 -10.90 -7.94 -11.20
C VAL A 53 -10.84 -7.96 -12.71
N GLU A 54 -11.20 -9.08 -13.35
CA GLU A 54 -11.33 -9.17 -14.82
C GLU A 54 -12.33 -8.14 -15.38
N ASP A 55 -13.42 -7.87 -14.64
CA ASP A 55 -14.42 -6.85 -15.00
C ASP A 55 -13.91 -5.39 -14.89
N MET A 56 -12.68 -5.15 -14.42
CA MET A 56 -12.14 -3.80 -14.25
C MET A 56 -11.49 -3.26 -15.53
N LYS A 57 -11.76 -1.99 -15.85
CA LYS A 57 -11.15 -1.30 -16.99
C LYS A 57 -9.66 -1.09 -16.76
N GLY A 58 -8.84 -1.54 -17.71
CA GLY A 58 -7.38 -1.35 -17.70
C GLY A 58 -6.59 -2.51 -17.10
N VAL A 59 -7.23 -3.61 -16.73
CA VAL A 59 -6.54 -4.85 -16.31
C VAL A 59 -6.09 -5.62 -17.54
N THR A 60 -4.85 -6.08 -17.53
CA THR A 60 -4.24 -6.87 -18.60
C THR A 60 -4.17 -8.35 -18.21
N GLN A 61 -3.68 -8.64 -17.00
CA GLN A 61 -3.53 -10.01 -16.51
C GLN A 61 -3.90 -10.09 -15.02
N VAL A 62 -4.52 -11.21 -14.64
CA VAL A 62 -4.87 -11.53 -13.26
C VAL A 62 -4.31 -12.91 -12.92
N GLN A 63 -3.57 -13.00 -11.83
CA GLN A 63 -3.09 -14.26 -11.26
C GLN A 63 -3.63 -14.41 -9.84
N VAL A 64 -4.13 -15.61 -9.52
CA VAL A 64 -4.73 -15.91 -8.22
C VAL A 64 -4.07 -17.14 -7.65
N GLU A 65 -3.48 -16.99 -6.47
CA GLU A 65 -2.80 -18.05 -5.74
C GLU A 65 -3.59 -18.37 -4.46
N PRO A 66 -4.51 -19.35 -4.50
CA PRO A 66 -5.39 -19.65 -3.37
C PRO A 66 -4.60 -20.15 -2.15
N LYS A 67 -3.49 -20.87 -2.37
CA LYS A 67 -2.62 -21.38 -1.29
C LYS A 67 -1.99 -20.26 -0.46
N LEU A 68 -1.59 -19.17 -1.11
CA LEU A 68 -0.96 -18.01 -0.47
C LEU A 68 -1.95 -16.91 -0.13
N GLN A 69 -3.24 -17.09 -0.46
CA GLN A 69 -4.27 -16.07 -0.33
C GLN A 69 -3.89 -14.76 -1.05
N LYS A 70 -3.14 -14.88 -2.16
CA LYS A 70 -2.54 -13.76 -2.91
C LYS A 70 -3.26 -13.56 -4.24
N LEU A 71 -3.50 -12.31 -4.59
CA LEU A 71 -4.02 -11.86 -5.88
C LEU A 71 -3.03 -10.87 -6.49
N THR A 72 -2.55 -11.17 -7.68
CA THR A 72 -1.65 -10.31 -8.45
C THR A 72 -2.39 -9.77 -9.66
N VAL A 73 -2.44 -8.44 -9.79
CA VAL A 73 -3.10 -7.73 -10.88
C VAL A 73 -2.07 -6.93 -11.65
N ILE A 74 -1.98 -7.16 -12.95
CA ILE A 74 -1.11 -6.41 -13.85
C ILE A 74 -2.00 -5.58 -14.77
N GLY A 75 -1.79 -4.26 -14.79
CA GLY A 75 -2.51 -3.38 -15.71
C GLY A 75 -2.36 -1.90 -15.39
N HIS A 76 -3.08 -1.07 -16.14
CA HIS A 76 -3.16 0.38 -15.96
C HIS A 76 -4.24 0.75 -14.94
N VAL A 77 -4.10 0.26 -13.71
CA VAL A 77 -5.08 0.41 -12.62
C VAL A 77 -4.46 1.05 -11.39
N ASP A 78 -5.27 1.76 -10.61
CA ASP A 78 -4.82 2.36 -9.36
C ASP A 78 -5.04 1.36 -8.20
N PRO A 79 -4.08 1.15 -7.29
CA PRO A 79 -4.14 0.13 -6.24
C PRO A 79 -5.38 0.27 -5.34
N ASP A 80 -5.70 1.50 -4.92
CA ASP A 80 -6.84 1.79 -4.06
C ASP A 80 -8.17 1.40 -4.71
N LYS A 81 -8.27 1.56 -6.04
CA LYS A 81 -9.47 1.18 -6.78
C LYS A 81 -9.64 -0.33 -6.83
N VAL A 82 -8.54 -1.07 -6.95
CA VAL A 82 -8.57 -2.54 -6.90
C VAL A 82 -9.00 -2.99 -5.51
N LEU A 83 -8.43 -2.41 -4.44
CA LEU A 83 -8.82 -2.71 -3.06
C LEU A 83 -10.32 -2.46 -2.82
N HIS A 84 -10.83 -1.28 -3.19
CA HIS A 84 -12.25 -0.96 -3.04
C HIS A 84 -13.15 -1.88 -3.87
N ARG A 85 -12.76 -2.19 -5.11
CA ARG A 85 -13.54 -3.09 -5.99
C ARG A 85 -13.66 -4.48 -5.38
N VAL A 86 -12.54 -5.06 -4.95
CA VAL A 86 -12.51 -6.42 -4.40
C VAL A 86 -13.30 -6.45 -3.10
N ARG A 87 -13.12 -5.47 -2.19
CA ARG A 87 -13.91 -5.35 -0.95
C ARG A 87 -15.41 -5.28 -1.23
N HIS A 88 -15.83 -4.44 -2.19
CA HIS A 88 -17.25 -4.28 -2.52
C HIS A 88 -17.86 -5.54 -3.17
N ARG A 89 -17.10 -6.29 -3.97
CA ARG A 89 -17.63 -7.47 -4.69
C ARG A 89 -17.60 -8.74 -3.86
N THR A 90 -16.62 -8.88 -2.97
CA THR A 90 -16.40 -10.11 -2.20
C THR A 90 -16.87 -10.00 -0.76
N HIS A 91 -17.09 -8.78 -0.25
CA HIS A 91 -17.37 -8.49 1.16
C HIS A 91 -16.32 -9.06 2.11
N LYS A 92 -15.08 -9.22 1.64
CA LYS A 92 -13.95 -9.70 2.43
C LYS A 92 -13.03 -8.55 2.82
N VAL A 93 -12.28 -8.77 3.91
CA VAL A 93 -11.17 -7.89 4.29
C VAL A 93 -10.02 -8.12 3.31
N VAL A 94 -9.47 -7.02 2.81
CA VAL A 94 -8.47 -7.01 1.74
C VAL A 94 -7.36 -6.05 2.13
N GLU A 95 -6.12 -6.50 2.06
CA GLU A 95 -4.92 -5.74 2.45
C GLU A 95 -3.92 -5.73 1.31
N MET A 96 -3.04 -4.73 1.28
CA MET A 96 -1.93 -4.70 0.32
C MET A 96 -0.90 -5.77 0.69
N TRP A 97 -0.36 -6.46 -0.31
CA TRP A 97 0.75 -7.40 -0.13
C TRP A 97 2.07 -6.72 -0.53
N PRO A 98 3.19 -6.92 0.20
CA PRO A 98 3.31 -7.58 1.50
C PRO A 98 2.66 -6.75 2.61
N PHE A 99 1.89 -7.40 3.47
CA PHE A 99 1.44 -6.76 4.71
C PHE A 99 2.63 -6.74 5.65
N VAL A 100 3.30 -5.59 5.75
CA VAL A 100 4.33 -5.37 6.77
C VAL A 100 3.64 -4.66 7.93
N PRO A 101 3.38 -5.35 9.06
CA PRO A 101 2.85 -4.68 10.24
C PRO A 101 3.85 -3.61 10.68
N TYR A 102 3.36 -2.41 10.96
CA TYR A 102 4.18 -1.27 11.36
C TYR A 102 5.13 -1.61 12.53
N ASP A 103 4.71 -2.49 13.43
CA ASP A 103 5.49 -2.94 14.59
C ASP A 103 6.79 -3.70 14.20
N THR A 104 6.84 -4.26 12.99
CA THR A 104 8.01 -5.03 12.49
C THR A 104 8.97 -4.19 11.66
N VAL A 105 8.57 -2.99 11.23
CA VAL A 105 9.47 -2.07 10.53
C VAL A 105 10.32 -1.37 11.60
N PRO A 106 11.65 -1.54 11.60
CA PRO A 106 12.51 -0.77 12.48
C PRO A 106 12.40 0.70 12.07
N HIS A 107 11.71 1.49 12.88
CA HIS A 107 11.71 2.94 12.72
C HIS A 107 13.03 3.43 13.34
N PRO A 108 13.95 4.03 12.56
CA PRO A 108 15.18 4.60 13.12
C PRO A 108 14.88 5.71 14.15
N TYR A 109 13.63 6.20 14.16
CA TYR A 109 13.10 7.14 15.13
C TYR A 109 12.23 6.43 16.18
N ALA A 110 12.88 5.71 17.10
CA ALA A 110 12.17 5.05 18.20
C ALA A 110 11.58 6.10 19.19
N PRO A 111 10.37 5.87 19.75
CA PRO A 111 9.80 6.72 20.78
C PRO A 111 10.67 6.67 22.05
N GLY A 112 11.27 7.81 22.40
CA GLY A 112 12.20 7.95 23.52
C GLY A 112 13.32 8.97 23.27
N VAL A 113 13.57 9.32 22.01
CA VAL A 113 14.57 10.34 21.62
C VAL A 113 14.06 11.77 21.86
N TYR A 114 12.75 12.02 21.71
CA TYR A 114 12.15 13.32 21.98
C TYR A 114 11.69 13.45 23.45
N ASP A 115 12.25 14.44 24.14
CA ASP A 115 11.76 14.88 25.44
C ASP A 115 10.48 15.69 25.23
N LYS A 116 9.36 15.29 25.86
CA LYS A 116 8.06 16.00 25.75
C LYS A 116 8.10 17.45 26.29
N LYS A 117 9.22 17.84 26.91
CA LYS A 117 9.47 19.15 27.51
C LYS A 117 10.39 20.04 26.65
N ALA A 118 10.95 19.53 25.55
CA ALA A 118 11.87 20.29 24.71
C ALA A 118 11.09 21.23 23.75
N PRO A 119 11.56 22.47 23.54
CA PRO A 119 11.00 23.34 22.51
C PRO A 119 11.18 22.73 21.11
N LEU A 120 10.27 23.07 20.20
CA LEU A 120 10.27 22.58 18.82
C LEU A 120 11.64 22.81 18.16
N GLY A 121 12.31 21.72 17.76
CA GLY A 121 13.61 21.74 17.08
C GLY A 121 14.82 21.31 17.93
N TYR A 122 14.65 21.02 19.22
CA TYR A 122 15.73 20.48 20.05
C TYR A 122 15.62 18.94 20.17
N VAL A 123 16.52 18.23 19.49
CA VAL A 123 16.76 16.78 19.69
C VAL A 123 17.82 16.64 20.77
N ARG A 124 17.64 15.76 21.76
CA ARG A 124 18.73 15.47 22.73
C ARG A 124 19.99 15.07 21.96
N ASN A 125 21.10 15.73 22.24
CA ASN A 125 22.39 15.32 21.71
C ASN A 125 22.73 13.95 22.32
N ILE A 126 22.69 12.90 21.51
CA ILE A 126 22.92 11.51 21.93
C ILE A 126 24.35 11.34 22.51
N TYR A 127 25.24 12.29 22.22
CA TYR A 127 26.60 12.37 22.75
C TYR A 127 26.70 12.83 24.21
N ASP A 128 25.69 13.50 24.77
CA ASP A 128 25.76 14.05 26.13
C ASP A 128 25.47 12.99 27.21
N ASN A 129 24.88 11.84 26.84
CA ASN A 129 24.68 10.73 27.76
C ASN A 129 24.87 9.37 27.06
N PRO A 130 26.07 8.76 27.15
CA PRO A 130 26.42 7.55 26.40
C PRO A 130 25.52 6.35 26.79
N GLN A 131 24.97 6.34 28.00
CA GLN A 131 24.07 5.29 28.49
C GLN A 131 22.74 5.28 27.71
N VAL A 132 22.20 6.44 27.35
CA VAL A 132 20.92 6.56 26.63
C VAL A 132 21.09 6.17 25.15
N SER A 133 22.25 6.51 24.57
CA SER A 133 22.64 6.07 23.23
C SER A 133 22.73 4.54 23.12
N SER A 134 23.30 3.92 24.16
CA SER A 134 23.47 2.47 24.28
C SER A 134 22.12 1.77 24.40
N LEU A 135 21.20 2.30 25.23
CA LEU A 135 19.85 1.75 25.39
C LEU A 135 18.99 1.87 24.13
N ALA A 136 19.06 3.00 23.42
CA ALA A 136 18.35 3.20 22.15
C ALA A 136 18.89 2.24 21.07
N ARG A 137 20.22 2.08 21.00
CA ARG A 137 20.88 1.11 20.12
C ARG A 137 20.48 -0.32 20.49
N ALA A 138 20.55 -0.71 21.76
CA ALA A 138 20.16 -2.02 22.29
C ALA A 138 18.67 -2.37 22.10
N SER A 139 17.81 -1.38 21.91
CA SER A 139 16.38 -1.60 21.61
C SER A 139 16.12 -1.97 20.14
N SER A 140 17.05 -1.68 19.23
CA SER A 140 16.94 -2.07 17.82
C SER A 140 17.09 -3.58 17.67
N ALA A 141 16.23 -4.18 16.83
CA ALA A 141 16.25 -5.62 16.59
C ALA A 141 17.64 -6.12 16.18
N GLU A 142 18.34 -5.38 15.31
CA GLU A 142 19.70 -5.71 14.86
C GLU A 142 20.67 -5.85 16.04
N VAL A 143 20.59 -4.95 17.02
CA VAL A 143 21.51 -4.95 18.16
C VAL A 143 21.16 -6.07 19.12
N ARG A 144 19.87 -6.34 19.37
CA ARG A 144 19.42 -7.49 20.15
C ARG A 144 19.95 -8.81 19.58
N TYR A 145 19.94 -8.98 18.26
CA TYR A 145 20.50 -10.18 17.63
C TYR A 145 22.03 -10.23 17.79
N THR A 146 22.75 -9.11 17.66
CA THR A 146 24.21 -9.09 17.86
C THR A 146 24.63 -9.30 19.32
N THR A 147 23.82 -8.84 20.28
CA THR A 147 24.14 -8.91 21.73
C THR A 147 23.53 -10.12 22.44
N ALA A 148 22.71 -10.91 21.75
CA ALA A 148 22.10 -12.14 22.30
C ALA A 148 23.12 -13.25 22.56
N PHE A 149 24.27 -13.22 21.88
CA PHE A 149 25.38 -14.16 22.07
C PHE A 149 26.63 -13.51 22.69
N SER A 150 26.50 -12.28 23.19
CA SER A 150 27.60 -11.60 23.86
C SER A 150 27.72 -12.10 25.30
N ASP A 151 28.84 -12.74 25.62
CA ASP A 151 29.17 -13.31 26.93
C ASP A 151 29.22 -12.24 28.05
N ASP A 152 29.51 -10.98 27.68
CA ASP A 152 29.55 -9.84 28.60
C ASP A 152 28.15 -9.32 29.02
N ASN A 153 27.06 -9.78 28.40
CA ASN A 153 25.71 -9.33 28.72
C ASN A 153 25.04 -10.30 29.71
N PRO A 154 24.86 -9.94 30.99
CA PRO A 154 24.28 -10.83 32.00
C PRO A 154 22.81 -11.20 31.72
N ASN A 155 22.13 -10.48 30.83
CA ASN A 155 20.76 -10.78 30.39
C ASN A 155 20.71 -11.64 29.10
N ALA A 156 21.84 -11.98 28.48
CA ALA A 156 21.89 -12.76 27.25
C ALA A 156 21.51 -14.25 27.46
N CYS A 157 21.70 -14.78 28.68
CA CYS A 157 21.34 -16.16 29.02
C CYS A 157 19.83 -16.44 29.11
N LEU A 158 18.96 -15.45 28.82
CA LEU A 158 17.50 -15.60 28.85
C LEU A 158 16.88 -16.09 27.52
N VAL A 159 17.70 -16.33 26.49
CA VAL A 159 17.23 -16.73 25.14
C VAL A 159 17.42 -18.24 24.86
N MET A 160 17.78 -19.06 25.88
CA MET A 160 17.78 -20.52 25.75
C MET A 160 16.41 -21.13 26.00
#